data_AF-A0A7W0G3A6-F1
#
_entry.id   AF-A0A7W0G3A6-F1
#
_cell.length_a   1.000
_cell.length_b   1.000
_cell.length_c   1.000
_cell.angle_alpha   90.00
_cell.angle_beta   90.00
_cell.angle_gamma   90.00
#
_symmetry.space_group_name_H-M   'P 1'
#
loop_
_entity.id
_entity.type
_entity.pdbx_description
1 polymer ?
#
loop_
_entity_poly.entity_id
_entity_poly.type
_entity_poly.pdbx_seq_one_letter_code
_entity_poly.pdbx_strand_id
1 'polypeptide(L)'
;MPNIGITELIIILVILLLLFGSTRLPQLAKGMGKSIREFKKGIGENGDDEEREVADARRERLRPADENRLREDELASDKYANKPR
;
A
#
# COMPACT_ATOMS: atom_id res chain seq x y z
N MET A 1 16.09 -30.52 25.14
CA MET A 1 14.82 -29.79 24.90
C MET A 1 14.38 -30.15 23.49
N PRO A 2 13.11 -30.52 23.24
CA PRO A 2 12.64 -30.76 21.89
C PRO A 2 12.77 -29.46 21.08
N ASN A 3 13.64 -29.48 20.08
CA ASN A 3 13.80 -28.36 19.16
C ASN A 3 12.77 -28.56 18.06
N ILE A 4 11.68 -27.80 18.12
CA ILE A 4 10.71 -27.77 17.02
C ILE A 4 11.37 -27.02 15.88
N GLY A 5 11.90 -27.77 14.92
CA GLY A 5 12.47 -27.25 13.70
C GLY A 5 11.40 -27.02 12.64
N ILE A 6 11.86 -26.49 11.50
CA ILE A 6 11.03 -26.29 10.31
C ILE A 6 10.42 -27.63 9.84
N THR A 7 11.16 -28.73 9.99
CA THR A 7 10.73 -30.08 9.62
C THR A 7 9.51 -30.53 10.44
N GLU A 8 9.55 -30.40 11.76
CA GLU A 8 8.41 -30.73 12.64
C GLU A 8 7.18 -29.88 12.32
N LEU A 9 7.37 -28.58 12.05
CA LEU A 9 6.29 -27.68 11.66
C LEU A 9 5.61 -28.14 10.36
N ILE A 10 6.39 -28.56 9.37
CA ILE A 10 5.86 -29.09 8.09
C ILE A 10 5.05 -30.37 8.33
N ILE A 11 5.53 -31.29 9.18
CA ILE A 11 4.81 -32.53 9.50
C ILE A 11 3.46 -32.22 10.15
N ILE A 12 3.43 -31.30 11.12
CA ILE A 12 2.18 -30.88 11.77
C ILE A 12 1.24 -30.22 10.75
N LEU A 13 1.77 -29.36 9.88
CA LEU A 13 0.99 -28.71 8.84
C LEU A 13 0.37 -29.73 7.88
N VAL A 14 1.12 -30.76 7.47
CA VAL A 14 0.61 -31.85 6.62
C VAL A 14 -0.50 -32.62 7.32
N ILE A 15 -0.34 -32.95 8.61
CA ILE A 15 -1.40 -33.62 9.39
C ILE A 15 -2.66 -32.75 9.45
N LEU A 16 -2.53 -31.45 9.73
CA LEU A 16 -3.66 -30.52 9.73
C LEU A 16 -4.32 -30.40 8.35
N LEU A 17 -3.53 -30.40 7.28
CA LEU A 17 -4.04 -30.40 5.90
C LEU A 17 -4.75 -31.71 5.55
N LEU A 18 -4.36 -32.86 6.11
CA LEU A 18 -5.08 -34.11 5.92
C LEU A 18 -6.40 -34.14 6.68
N LEU A 19 -6.45 -33.59 7.90
CA LEU A 19 -7.67 -33.53 8.72
C LEU A 19 -8.69 -32.51 8.18
N PHE A 20 -8.24 -31.29 7.91
CA PHE A 20 -9.10 -30.19 7.50
C PHE A 20 -9.17 -30.02 5.98
N GLY A 21 -8.22 -30.56 5.22
CA GLY A 21 -8.10 -30.36 3.77
C GLY A 21 -7.34 -29.07 3.41
N SER A 22 -6.75 -29.05 2.21
CA SER A 22 -6.04 -27.89 1.65
C SER A 22 -6.92 -26.67 1.41
N THR A 23 -8.24 -26.86 1.40
CA THR A 23 -9.20 -25.80 1.13
C THR A 23 -9.70 -25.09 2.39
N ARG A 24 -9.83 -25.78 3.53
CA ARG A 24 -10.45 -25.22 4.74
C ARG A 24 -9.51 -24.29 5.52
N LEU A 25 -8.25 -24.67 5.70
CA LEU A 25 -7.23 -23.84 6.35
C LEU A 25 -7.11 -22.43 5.73
N PRO A 26 -6.92 -22.28 4.40
CA PRO A 26 -6.83 -20.96 3.79
C PRO A 26 -8.18 -20.23 3.76
N GLN A 27 -9.32 -20.93 3.70
CA GLN A 27 -10.63 -20.28 3.84
C GLN A 27 -10.81 -19.65 5.23
N LEU A 28 -10.46 -20.38 6.29
CA LEU A 28 -10.48 -19.89 7.67
C LEU A 28 -9.49 -18.73 7.86
N ALA A 29 -8.27 -18.86 7.36
CA ALA A 29 -7.26 -17.80 7.42
C ALA A 29 -7.69 -16.53 6.67
N LYS A 30 -8.35 -16.65 5.52
CA LYS A 30 -8.90 -15.49 4.78
C LYS A 30 -9.99 -14.77 5.57
N GLY A 31 -10.88 -15.51 6.23
CA GLY A 31 -11.93 -14.91 7.08
C GLY A 31 -11.34 -14.23 8.30
N MET A 32 -10.50 -14.95 9.06
CA MET A 32 -9.85 -14.46 10.26
C MET A 32 -8.91 -13.27 9.98
N GLY A 33 -8.16 -13.32 8.87
CA GLY A 33 -7.26 -12.24 8.45
C GLY A 33 -7.98 -10.95 8.12
N LYS A 34 -9.18 -11.03 7.51
CA LYS A 34 -10.03 -9.85 7.31
C LYS A 34 -10.48 -9.29 8.65
N SER A 35 -10.97 -10.13 9.57
CA SER A 35 -11.39 -9.68 10.91
C SER A 35 -10.25 -9.04 11.69
N ILE A 36 -9.05 -9.63 11.69
CA ILE A 36 -7.85 -9.06 12.34
C ILE A 36 -7.45 -7.74 11.68
N ARG A 37 -7.57 -7.62 10.36
CA ARG A 37 -7.23 -6.39 9.64
C ARG A 37 -8.20 -5.25 9.98
N GLU A 38 -9.50 -5.52 9.99
CA GLU A 38 -10.52 -4.54 10.40
C GLU A 38 -10.41 -4.21 11.89
N PHE A 39 -10.09 -5.19 12.74
CA PHE A 39 -9.81 -4.97 14.17
C PHE A 39 -8.59 -4.09 14.37
N LYS A 40 -7.48 -4.39 13.69
CA LYS A 40 -6.27 -3.55 13.71
C LYS A 40 -6.56 -2.14 13.21
N LYS A 41 -7.36 -2.01 12.15
CA LYS A 41 -7.78 -0.70 11.63
C LYS A 41 -8.57 0.08 12.68
N GLY A 42 -9.59 -0.52 13.29
CA GLY A 42 -10.39 0.13 14.33
C GLY A 42 -9.63 0.46 15.62
N ILE A 43 -8.52 -0.23 15.90
CA ILE A 43 -7.64 0.10 17.04
C ILE A 43 -6.52 1.08 16.61
N GLY A 44 -6.18 1.10 15.33
CA GLY A 44 -5.05 1.79 14.72
C GLY A 44 -5.42 3.01 13.87
N GLU A 45 -6.69 3.45 13.86
CA GLU A 45 -7.16 4.68 13.21
C GLU A 45 -6.45 5.97 13.71
N ASN A 46 -5.52 5.87 14.67
CA ASN A 46 -4.60 6.96 15.03
C ASN A 46 -3.23 6.93 14.29
N GLY A 47 -2.94 5.92 13.45
CA GLY A 47 -1.60 5.76 12.85
C GLY A 47 -1.56 5.52 11.34
N ASP A 48 -2.63 4.99 10.75
CA ASP A 48 -2.58 4.50 9.35
C ASP A 48 -3.27 5.47 8.35
N ASP A 49 -4.13 6.37 8.83
CA ASP A 49 -4.83 7.35 7.98
C ASP A 49 -3.94 8.55 7.62
N GLU A 50 -2.93 8.87 8.44
CA GLU A 50 -1.94 9.92 8.13
C GLU A 50 -1.11 9.58 6.89
N GLU A 51 -0.76 8.31 6.66
CA GLU A 51 0.15 7.93 5.57
C GLU A 51 -0.50 8.06 4.18
N ARG A 52 -1.83 7.92 4.10
CA ARG A 52 -2.59 8.10 2.85
C ARG A 52 -2.91 9.58 2.59
N GLU A 53 -3.27 10.33 3.63
CA GLU A 53 -3.52 11.77 3.50
C GLU A 53 -2.24 12.53 3.14
N VAL A 54 -1.09 12.14 3.69
CA VAL A 54 0.22 12.74 3.37
C VAL A 54 0.66 12.38 1.94
N ALA A 55 0.39 11.16 1.46
CA ALA A 55 0.71 10.76 0.09
C ALA A 55 -0.13 11.52 -0.96
N ASP A 56 -1.42 11.72 -0.69
CA ASP A 56 -2.32 12.45 -1.59
C ASP A 56 -2.13 13.98 -1.50
N ALA A 57 -1.91 14.55 -0.31
CA ALA A 57 -1.59 15.97 -0.14
C ALA A 57 -0.24 16.34 -0.78
N ARG A 58 0.75 15.43 -0.76
CA ARG A 58 2.04 15.61 -1.44
C ARG A 58 1.90 15.58 -2.95
N ARG A 59 1.02 14.73 -3.49
CA ARG A 59 0.70 14.69 -4.93
C ARG A 59 -0.09 15.93 -5.39
N GLU A 60 -0.94 16.50 -4.54
CA GLU A 60 -1.68 17.73 -4.84
C GLU A 60 -0.77 18.97 -4.87
N ARG A 61 0.18 19.09 -3.94
CA ARG A 61 1.12 20.22 -3.89
C ARG A 61 2.18 20.25 -4.99
N LEU A 62 2.48 19.11 -5.62
CA LEU A 62 3.46 19.04 -6.71
C LEU A 62 2.86 19.44 -8.08
N ARG A 63 1.55 19.25 -8.29
CA ARG A 63 0.84 19.66 -9.52
C ARG A 63 0.91 21.16 -9.87
N PRO A 64 0.74 22.12 -8.93
CA PRO A 64 0.75 23.55 -9.26
C PRO A 64 2.14 24.11 -9.59
N ALA A 65 3.22 23.48 -9.12
CA ALA A 65 4.58 23.93 -9.40
C ALA A 65 4.98 23.62 -10.86
N ASP A 66 4.51 22.50 -11.41
CA ASP A 66 4.80 22.10 -12.79
C ASP A 66 3.94 22.87 -13.80
N GLU A 67 2.66 23.14 -13.48
CA GLU A 67 1.74 23.86 -14.38
C GLU A 67 2.16 25.33 -14.59
N ASN A 68 2.58 26.03 -13.52
CA ASN A 68 3.05 27.41 -13.64
C ASN A 68 4.36 27.51 -14.42
N ARG A 69 5.27 26.55 -14.23
CA ARG A 69 6.56 26.53 -14.91
C ARG A 69 6.43 26.27 -16.41
N LEU A 70 5.51 25.37 -16.79
CA LEU A 70 5.15 25.13 -18.19
C LEU A 70 4.54 26.37 -18.85
N ARG A 71 3.66 27.09 -18.14
CA ARG A 71 3.08 28.35 -18.62
C ARG A 71 4.14 29.45 -18.76
N GLU A 72 5.08 29.56 -17.82
CA GLU A 72 6.18 30.53 -17.88
C GLU A 72 7.10 30.26 -19.07
N ASP A 73 7.43 28.99 -19.34
CA ASP A 73 8.25 28.60 -20.50
C ASP A 73 7.53 28.89 -21.83
N GLU A 74 6.21 28.66 -21.90
CA GLU A 74 5.39 28.96 -23.08
C GLU A 74 5.28 30.47 -23.35
N LEU A 75 5.04 31.27 -22.29
CA LEU A 75 4.98 32.74 -22.36
C LEU A 75 6.33 33.37 -22.70
N ALA A 76 7.43 32.79 -22.21
CA ALA A 76 8.78 33.23 -22.56
C ALA A 76 9.05 32.97 -24.05
N SER A 77 8.73 31.78 -24.55
CA SER A 77 8.92 31.40 -25.96
C SER A 77 8.20 32.35 -26.92
N ASP A 78 6.94 32.68 -26.64
CA ASP A 78 6.12 33.54 -27.49
C ASP A 78 6.63 34.99 -27.50
N LYS A 79 7.14 35.46 -26.35
CA LYS A 79 7.76 36.79 -26.21
C LYS A 79 9.07 36.93 -26.97
N TYR A 80 9.84 35.85 -27.15
CA TYR A 80 11.05 35.86 -27.99
C TYR A 80 10.75 35.66 -29.49
N ALA A 81 9.62 35.04 -29.83
CA ALA A 81 9.19 34.85 -31.22
C ALA A 81 8.74 36.16 -31.89
N ASN A 82 8.15 37.09 -31.13
CA ASN A 82 7.63 38.35 -31.65
C ASN A 82 8.46 39.58 -31.23
N LYS A 83 9.77 39.57 -31.53
CA LYS A 83 10.63 40.74 -31.35
C LYS A 83 10.78 41.49 -32.68
N PRO A 84 10.12 42.64 -32.88
CA PRO A 84 10.37 43.47 -34.06
C PRO A 84 11.83 43.97 -34.02
N ARG A 85 12.55 43.76 -35.13
CA ARG A 85 13.93 44.24 -35.33
C ARG A 85 13.97 45.75 -35.44
#